data_AF-A0A5K0YZJ2-F1
#
_entry.id   AF-A0A5K0YZJ2-F1
#
_cell.length_a   1.000
_cell.length_b   1.000
_cell.length_c   1.000
_cell.angle_alpha   90.00
_cell.angle_beta   90.00
_cell.angle_gamma   90.00
#
_symmetry.space_group_name_H-M   'P 1'
#
loop_
_entity.id
_entity.type
_entity.pdbx_description
1 polymer ?
#
loop_
_entity_poly.entity_id
_entity_poly.type
_entity_poly.pdbx_seq_one_letter_code
_entity_poly.pdbx_strand_id
1 'polypeptide(L)'
;ILSAILNKQFAESTIEANFVFLYTFNNFELRGRINDPSSQVQAIQSYINTKFCIAKHLLQLGLHAADGARANPEAAKLALTTCLKIDLTSPSPDYRTVALILRKLIGVSISRKGSREEAEAAAMEIYQQAHQIIVGLQGGEYPVEEVKWLSTTAWNRSGMHVKLGRVTAAQKWMKMGLHLAKLVPEMEAYAVSMIQCLAQFEKTEAGSMERGSA
;
A
#
# COMPACT_ATOMS: atom_id res chain seq x y z
N ILE A 1 37.15 -6.72 -24.85
CA ILE A 1 36.93 -5.31 -25.28
C ILE A 1 35.45 -4.91 -25.16
N LEU A 2 34.51 -5.58 -25.86
CA LEU A 2 33.05 -5.33 -25.72
C LEU A 2 32.51 -5.38 -24.28
N SER A 3 32.85 -6.41 -23.50
CA SER A 3 32.45 -6.51 -22.09
C SER A 3 33.00 -5.37 -21.22
N ALA A 4 34.22 -4.88 -21.49
CA ALA A 4 34.80 -3.76 -20.75
C ALA A 4 34.16 -2.42 -21.10
N ILE A 5 33.77 -2.24 -22.37
CA ILE A 5 33.03 -1.05 -22.84
C ILE A 5 31.62 -1.03 -22.24
N LEU A 6 30.92 -2.16 -22.28
CA LEU A 6 29.59 -2.32 -21.67
C LEU A 6 29.62 -2.05 -20.16
N ASN A 7 30.62 -2.59 -19.45
CA ASN A 7 30.77 -2.35 -18.02
C ASN A 7 31.09 -0.88 -17.69
N LYS A 8 31.90 -0.20 -18.50
CA LYS A 8 32.20 1.22 -18.31
C LYS A 8 30.97 2.09 -18.56
N GLN A 9 30.23 1.81 -19.63
CA GLN A 9 29.01 2.55 -19.97
C GLN A 9 27.88 2.31 -18.94
N PHE A 10 27.79 1.10 -18.40
CA PHE A 10 26.88 0.76 -17.30
C PHE A 10 27.28 1.46 -15.98
N ALA A 11 28.58 1.56 -15.69
CA ALA A 11 29.07 2.29 -14.52
C ALA A 11 28.79 3.80 -14.64
N GLU A 12 29.04 4.40 -15.81
CA GLU A 12 28.74 5.82 -16.07
C GLU A 12 27.24 6.12 -15.96
N SER A 13 26.37 5.28 -16.53
CA SER A 13 24.91 5.44 -16.40
C SER A 13 24.41 5.27 -14.97
N THR A 14 25.03 4.38 -14.18
CA THR A 14 24.72 4.19 -12.76
C THR A 14 25.13 5.41 -11.93
N ILE A 15 26.30 5.99 -12.21
CA ILE A 15 26.78 7.22 -11.54
C ILE A 15 25.83 8.39 -11.84
N GLU A 16 25.48 8.61 -13.10
CA GLU A 16 24.52 9.66 -13.49
C GLU A 16 23.17 9.49 -12.79
N ALA A 17 22.64 8.26 -12.75
CA ALA A 17 21.37 7.98 -12.08
C ALA A 17 21.42 8.31 -10.58
N ASN A 18 22.52 7.99 -9.90
CA ASN A 18 22.72 8.32 -8.50
C ASN A 18 22.81 9.84 -8.27
N PHE A 19 23.49 10.57 -9.16
CA PHE A 19 23.56 12.04 -9.06
C PHE A 19 22.19 12.70 -9.22
N VAL A 20 21.41 12.26 -10.22
CA VAL A 20 20.05 12.76 -10.43
C VAL A 20 19.16 12.45 -9.22
N PHE A 21 19.27 11.25 -8.67
CA PHE A 21 18.56 10.87 -7.45
C PHE A 21 18.96 11.74 -6.24
N LEU A 22 20.26 11.92 -5.98
CA LEU A 22 20.75 12.74 -4.88
C LEU A 22 20.28 14.19 -5.01
N TYR A 23 20.32 14.75 -6.22
CA TYR A 23 19.76 16.07 -6.50
C TYR A 23 18.27 16.13 -6.14
N THR A 24 17.47 15.18 -6.62
CA THR A 24 16.02 15.11 -6.33
C THR A 24 15.76 14.97 -4.83
N PHE A 25 16.48 14.09 -4.15
CA PHE A 25 16.31 13.83 -2.72
C PHE A 25 16.61 15.07 -1.88
N ASN A 26 17.73 15.75 -2.18
CA ASN A 26 18.08 17.00 -1.49
C ASN A 26 17.08 18.13 -1.81
N ASN A 27 16.63 18.25 -3.05
CA ASN A 27 15.61 19.22 -3.42
C ASN A 27 14.30 18.95 -2.65
N PHE A 28 13.82 17.70 -2.64
CA PHE A 28 12.66 17.26 -1.87
C PHE A 28 12.78 17.63 -0.38
N GLU A 29 13.93 17.38 0.24
CA GLU A 29 14.22 17.72 1.63
C GLU A 29 14.14 19.24 1.88
N LEU A 30 14.79 20.03 1.02
CA LEU A 30 14.77 21.49 1.12
C LEU A 30 13.35 22.05 0.99
N ARG A 31 12.55 21.53 0.04
CA ARG A 31 11.14 21.90 -0.13
C ARG A 31 10.30 21.56 1.10
N GLY A 32 10.54 20.40 1.71
CA GLY A 32 9.93 20.06 3.00
C GLY A 32 10.27 21.06 4.10
N ARG A 33 11.55 21.48 4.19
CA ARG A 33 12.03 22.44 5.20
C ARG A 33 11.39 23.82 5.09
N ILE A 34 11.11 24.29 3.88
CA ILE A 34 10.41 25.55 3.64
C ILE A 34 8.87 25.40 3.65
N ASN A 35 8.35 24.23 4.02
CA ASN A 35 6.92 23.90 4.11
C ASN A 35 6.17 24.08 2.77
N ASP A 36 6.79 23.64 1.69
CA ASP A 36 6.21 23.64 0.35
C ASP A 36 5.94 22.19 -0.13
N PRO A 37 4.83 21.57 0.35
CA PRO A 37 4.50 20.18 0.03
C PRO A 37 4.15 19.97 -1.45
N SER A 38 3.70 21.02 -2.15
CA SER A 38 3.41 20.95 -3.59
C SER A 38 4.69 20.79 -4.41
N SER A 39 5.73 21.56 -4.09
CA SER A 39 7.04 21.41 -4.74
C SER A 39 7.72 20.07 -4.43
N GLN A 40 7.45 19.47 -3.27
CA GLN A 40 7.91 18.11 -2.97
C GLN A 40 7.31 17.07 -3.94
N VAL A 41 6.01 17.17 -4.22
CA VAL A 41 5.34 16.30 -5.20
C VAL A 41 5.91 16.55 -6.61
N GLN A 42 6.10 17.81 -6.99
CA GLN A 42 6.70 18.17 -8.29
C GLN A 42 8.12 17.61 -8.45
N ALA A 43 8.96 17.66 -7.42
CA ALA A 43 10.32 17.12 -7.48
C ALA A 43 10.32 15.60 -7.79
N ILE A 44 9.41 14.85 -7.16
CA ILE A 44 9.23 13.41 -7.44
C ILE A 44 8.69 13.21 -8.86
N GLN A 45 7.70 14.00 -9.28
CA GLN A 45 7.13 13.90 -10.62
C GLN A 45 8.19 14.18 -11.72
N SER A 46 9.02 15.20 -11.52
CA SER A 46 10.15 15.50 -12.41
C SER A 46 11.13 14.33 -12.48
N TYR A 47 11.44 13.70 -11.34
CA TYR A 47 12.32 12.54 -11.29
C TYR A 47 11.74 11.31 -12.03
N ILE A 48 10.45 11.03 -11.83
CA ILE A 48 9.73 9.95 -12.52
C ILE A 48 9.83 10.08 -14.04
N ASN A 49 9.81 11.32 -14.54
CA ASN A 49 9.89 11.60 -15.98
C ASN A 49 11.32 11.53 -16.54
N THR A 50 12.33 11.25 -15.72
CA THR A 50 13.71 11.08 -16.20
C THR A 50 13.97 9.65 -16.65
N LYS A 51 14.91 9.48 -17.59
CA LYS A 51 15.43 8.16 -17.99
C LYS A 51 16.17 7.41 -16.86
N PHE A 52 16.44 8.09 -15.75
CA PHE A 52 17.19 7.56 -14.59
C PHE A 52 16.27 7.12 -13.45
N CYS A 53 14.96 7.17 -13.65
CA CYS A 53 13.97 6.69 -12.70
C CYS A 53 14.11 5.17 -12.53
N ILE A 54 14.37 4.72 -11.30
CA ILE A 54 14.41 3.30 -10.94
C ILE A 54 13.63 3.05 -9.65
N ALA A 55 13.09 1.83 -9.50
CA ALA A 55 12.24 1.46 -8.36
C ALA A 55 12.92 1.74 -7.01
N LYS A 56 14.18 1.34 -6.84
CA LYS A 56 14.94 1.54 -5.59
C LYS A 56 14.96 3.00 -5.12
N HIS A 57 15.15 3.96 -6.03
CA HIS A 57 15.17 5.39 -5.71
C HIS A 57 13.78 5.89 -5.32
N LEU A 58 12.74 5.44 -6.02
CA LEU A 58 11.35 5.76 -5.68
C LEU A 58 10.95 5.16 -4.33
N LEU A 59 11.40 3.95 -4.00
CA LEU A 59 11.19 3.35 -2.68
C LEU A 59 11.79 4.23 -1.59
N GLN A 60 13.05 4.67 -1.75
CA GLN A 60 13.71 5.54 -0.79
C GLN A 60 12.99 6.88 -0.63
N LEU A 61 12.62 7.54 -1.73
CA LEU A 61 11.84 8.79 -1.70
C LEU A 61 10.47 8.59 -1.04
N GLY A 62 9.77 7.50 -1.38
CA GLY A 62 8.44 7.19 -0.89
C GLY A 62 8.40 6.87 0.59
N LEU A 63 9.34 6.06 1.09
CA LEU A 63 9.49 5.78 2.52
C LEU A 63 9.85 7.04 3.30
N HIS A 64 10.77 7.84 2.76
CA HIS A 64 11.16 9.10 3.39
C HIS A 64 10.01 10.12 3.43
N ALA A 65 9.21 10.20 2.36
CA ALA A 65 8.01 11.02 2.33
C ALA A 65 6.89 10.51 3.28
N ALA A 66 6.83 9.20 3.55
CA ALA A 66 5.83 8.62 4.45
C ALA A 66 6.20 8.78 5.93
N ASP A 67 7.45 8.48 6.28
CA ASP A 67 7.90 8.35 7.68
C ASP A 67 8.79 9.51 8.16
N GLY A 68 9.17 10.43 7.26
CA GLY A 68 10.08 11.54 7.59
C GLY A 68 9.48 12.54 8.57
N ALA A 69 10.34 13.36 9.19
CA ALA A 69 9.93 14.40 10.14
C ALA A 69 8.90 15.40 9.56
N ARG A 70 8.86 15.50 8.23
CA ARG A 70 7.89 16.31 7.48
C ARG A 70 7.19 15.41 6.46
N ALA A 71 6.42 14.46 6.97
CA ALA A 71 5.67 13.52 6.16
C ALA A 71 4.76 14.25 5.16
N ASN A 72 4.75 13.76 3.93
CA ASN A 72 3.93 14.25 2.84
C ASN A 72 3.19 13.05 2.19
N PRO A 73 1.93 12.79 2.60
CA PRO A 73 1.13 11.67 2.12
C PRO A 73 1.01 11.59 0.59
N GLU A 74 0.86 12.73 -0.08
CA GLU A 74 0.68 12.76 -1.54
C GLU A 74 1.99 12.44 -2.26
N ALA A 75 3.11 12.98 -1.78
CA ALA A 75 4.43 12.63 -2.30
C ALA A 75 4.77 11.15 -2.07
N ALA A 76 4.47 10.64 -0.88
CA ALA A 76 4.65 9.23 -0.55
C ALA A 76 3.81 8.34 -1.49
N LYS A 77 2.52 8.66 -1.66
CA LYS A 77 1.63 7.92 -2.56
C LYS A 77 2.14 7.91 -3.99
N LEU A 78 2.57 9.06 -4.52
CA LEU A 78 3.11 9.17 -5.88
C LEU A 78 4.34 8.29 -6.08
N ALA A 79 5.34 8.41 -5.20
CA ALA A 79 6.58 7.64 -5.31
C ALA A 79 6.34 6.13 -5.13
N LEU A 80 5.60 5.73 -4.09
CA LEU A 80 5.35 4.33 -3.77
C LEU A 80 4.47 3.63 -4.81
N THR A 81 3.42 4.31 -5.32
CA THR A 81 2.58 3.74 -6.39
C THR A 81 3.39 3.54 -7.68
N THR A 82 4.30 4.47 -7.98
CA THR A 82 5.15 4.35 -9.16
C THR A 82 6.20 3.26 -8.98
N CYS A 83 6.81 3.16 -7.80
CA CYS A 83 7.71 2.07 -7.43
C CYS A 83 7.02 0.71 -7.59
N LEU A 84 5.82 0.56 -7.04
CA LEU A 84 5.03 -0.67 -7.13
C LEU A 84 4.76 -1.08 -8.58
N LYS A 85 4.41 -0.12 -9.44
CA LYS A 85 4.21 -0.39 -10.88
C LYS A 85 5.49 -0.91 -11.53
N ILE A 86 6.62 -0.26 -11.29
CA ILE A 86 7.91 -0.68 -11.86
C ILE A 86 8.26 -2.10 -11.37
N ASP A 87 8.17 -2.35 -10.07
CA ASP A 87 8.50 -3.66 -9.48
C ASP A 87 7.62 -4.78 -10.02
N LEU A 88 6.30 -4.56 -10.13
CA LEU A 88 5.36 -5.57 -10.66
C LEU A 88 5.54 -5.83 -12.16
N THR A 89 6.08 -4.88 -12.93
CA THR A 89 6.42 -5.09 -14.35
C THR A 89 7.82 -5.68 -14.57
N SER A 90 8.61 -5.83 -13.50
CA SER A 90 9.93 -6.45 -13.55
C SER A 90 9.82 -7.94 -13.94
N PRO A 91 10.79 -8.49 -14.69
CA PRO A 91 10.86 -9.94 -14.93
C PRO A 91 11.00 -10.77 -13.64
N SER A 92 11.49 -10.16 -12.57
CA SER A 92 11.64 -10.78 -11.25
C SER A 92 11.19 -9.80 -10.15
N PRO A 93 9.86 -9.68 -9.90
CA PRO A 93 9.35 -8.79 -8.87
C PRO A 93 9.83 -9.22 -7.47
N ASP A 94 10.24 -8.25 -6.64
CA ASP A 94 10.54 -8.51 -5.24
C ASP A 94 9.28 -8.36 -4.39
N TYR A 95 8.61 -9.48 -4.10
CA TYR A 95 7.37 -9.48 -3.34
C TYR A 95 7.52 -9.04 -1.87
N ARG A 96 8.73 -9.00 -1.32
CA ARG A 96 8.96 -8.38 0.01
C ARG A 96 8.90 -6.87 -0.10
N THR A 97 9.49 -6.30 -1.15
CA THR A 97 9.38 -4.86 -1.44
C THR A 97 7.94 -4.48 -1.80
N VAL A 98 7.25 -5.28 -2.61
CA VAL A 98 5.81 -5.08 -2.91
C VAL A 98 4.97 -5.07 -1.62
N ALA A 99 5.16 -6.05 -0.73
CA ALA A 99 4.48 -6.12 0.55
C ALA A 99 4.74 -4.87 1.41
N LEU A 100 5.99 -4.44 1.52
CA LEU A 100 6.37 -3.22 2.24
C LEU A 100 5.67 -1.98 1.66
N ILE A 101 5.67 -1.84 0.33
CA ILE A 101 5.03 -0.71 -0.35
C ILE A 101 3.52 -0.69 -0.07
N LEU A 102 2.83 -1.81 -0.22
CA LEU A 102 1.38 -1.91 0.03
C LEU A 102 1.04 -1.55 1.48
N ARG A 103 1.79 -2.08 2.46
CA ARG A 103 1.64 -1.73 3.87
C ARG A 103 1.78 -0.22 4.11
N LYS A 104 2.78 0.40 3.49
CA LYS A 104 3.02 1.84 3.62
C LYS A 104 1.92 2.66 2.97
N LEU A 105 1.46 2.28 1.78
CA LEU A 105 0.33 2.92 1.10
C LEU A 105 -0.96 2.84 1.93
N ILE A 106 -1.22 1.71 2.60
CA ILE A 106 -2.36 1.56 3.52
C ILE A 106 -2.24 2.56 4.67
N GLY A 107 -1.07 2.64 5.31
CA GLY A 107 -0.81 3.58 6.41
C GLY A 107 -1.03 5.03 5.99
N VAL A 108 -0.42 5.43 4.87
CA VAL A 108 -0.56 6.78 4.30
C VAL A 108 -2.02 7.11 3.98
N SER A 109 -2.77 6.16 3.41
CA SER A 109 -4.18 6.36 3.06
C SER A 109 -5.07 6.59 4.28
N ILE A 110 -4.82 5.84 5.35
CA ILE A 110 -5.58 5.94 6.61
C ILE A 110 -5.26 7.23 7.37
N SER A 111 -4.01 7.69 7.31
CA SER A 111 -3.54 8.91 8.00
C SER A 111 -3.76 10.20 7.20
N ARG A 112 -4.32 10.12 5.98
CA ARG A 112 -4.53 11.27 5.11
C ARG A 112 -5.53 12.26 5.71
N LYS A 113 -5.26 13.55 5.52
CA LYS A 113 -6.22 14.62 5.84
C LYS A 113 -7.36 14.60 4.82
N GLY A 114 -8.60 14.51 5.28
CA GLY A 114 -9.79 14.42 4.42
C GLY A 114 -10.96 13.77 5.16
N SER A 115 -12.00 13.38 4.42
CA SER A 115 -13.09 12.61 5.00
C SER A 115 -12.61 11.20 5.36
N ARG A 116 -13.14 10.66 6.46
CA ARG A 116 -12.79 9.30 6.91
C ARG A 116 -13.22 8.26 5.87
N GLU A 117 -14.35 8.49 5.23
CA GLU A 117 -14.93 7.62 4.21
C GLU A 117 -14.02 7.54 2.97
N GLU A 118 -13.45 8.66 2.53
CA GLU A 118 -12.44 8.66 1.45
C GLU A 118 -11.15 7.94 1.84
N ALA A 119 -10.66 8.14 3.06
CA ALA A 119 -9.48 7.46 3.58
C ALA A 119 -9.71 5.93 3.66
N GLU A 120 -10.88 5.52 4.12
CA GLU A 120 -11.29 4.12 4.19
C GLU A 120 -11.45 3.50 2.79
N ALA A 121 -12.04 4.21 1.84
CA ALA A 121 -12.17 3.77 0.45
C ALA A 121 -10.79 3.57 -0.21
N ALA A 122 -9.90 4.56 -0.09
CA ALA A 122 -8.54 4.47 -0.62
C ALA A 122 -7.75 3.30 0.01
N ALA A 123 -7.90 3.07 1.32
CA ALA A 123 -7.28 1.92 1.97
C ALA A 123 -7.87 0.60 1.42
N MET A 124 -9.18 0.51 1.23
CA MET A 124 -9.83 -0.69 0.68
C MET A 124 -9.37 -1.01 -0.74
N GLU A 125 -9.15 0.00 -1.59
CA GLU A 125 -8.58 -0.19 -2.94
C GLU A 125 -7.21 -0.85 -2.89
N ILE A 126 -6.35 -0.43 -1.96
CA ILE A 126 -5.02 -1.02 -1.78
C ILE A 126 -5.13 -2.47 -1.27
N TYR A 127 -6.08 -2.75 -0.37
CA TYR A 127 -6.38 -4.13 0.05
C TYR A 127 -6.83 -5.02 -1.11
N GLN A 128 -7.67 -4.50 -2.00
CA GLN A 128 -8.11 -5.23 -3.20
C GLN A 128 -6.93 -5.50 -4.14
N GLN A 129 -6.05 -4.51 -4.35
CA GLN A 129 -4.83 -4.68 -5.12
C GLN A 129 -3.92 -5.74 -4.50
N ALA A 130 -3.70 -5.71 -3.17
CA ALA A 130 -2.91 -6.69 -2.46
C ALA A 130 -3.49 -8.10 -2.63
N HIS A 131 -4.80 -8.27 -2.45
CA HIS A 131 -5.49 -9.54 -2.65
C HIS A 131 -5.34 -10.07 -4.09
N GLN A 132 -5.49 -9.20 -5.10
CA GLN A 132 -5.31 -9.58 -6.51
C GLN A 132 -3.88 -10.04 -6.80
N ILE A 133 -2.88 -9.34 -6.26
CA ILE A 133 -1.47 -9.75 -6.39
C ILE A 133 -1.30 -11.13 -5.77
N ILE A 134 -1.67 -11.33 -4.50
CA ILE A 134 -1.44 -12.59 -3.77
C ILE A 134 -2.09 -13.79 -4.48
N VAL A 135 -3.32 -13.65 -4.96
CA VAL A 135 -4.03 -14.74 -5.67
C VAL A 135 -3.40 -15.07 -7.02
N GLY A 136 -2.73 -14.09 -7.66
CA GLY A 136 -2.02 -14.30 -8.92
C GLY A 136 -0.68 -15.01 -8.79
N LEU A 137 -0.18 -15.24 -7.57
CA LEU A 137 1.12 -15.83 -7.30
C LEU A 137 1.03 -17.30 -6.96
N GLN A 138 2.14 -18.01 -7.13
CA GLN A 138 2.28 -19.35 -6.59
C GLN A 138 2.46 -19.31 -5.07
N GLY A 139 2.04 -20.38 -4.39
CA GLY A 139 2.16 -20.50 -2.94
C GLY A 139 3.61 -20.30 -2.48
N GLY A 140 3.82 -19.36 -1.56
CA GLY A 140 5.13 -19.08 -0.95
C GLY A 140 5.92 -17.92 -1.57
N GLU A 141 5.48 -17.34 -2.69
CA GLU A 141 6.16 -16.17 -3.29
C GLU A 141 5.89 -14.89 -2.50
N TYR A 142 4.65 -14.69 -2.05
CA TYR A 142 4.29 -13.55 -1.21
C TYR A 142 4.59 -13.82 0.26
N PRO A 143 5.08 -12.83 1.03
CA PRO A 143 5.35 -13.01 2.46
C PRO A 143 4.09 -13.37 3.25
N VAL A 144 4.05 -14.60 3.80
CA VAL A 144 2.89 -15.12 4.57
C VAL A 144 2.54 -14.22 5.75
N GLU A 145 3.55 -13.72 6.47
CA GLU A 145 3.35 -12.81 7.61
C GLU A 145 2.67 -11.49 7.21
N GLU A 146 2.86 -11.04 5.96
CA GLU A 146 2.15 -9.87 5.45
C GLU A 146 0.66 -10.17 5.22
N VAL A 147 0.33 -11.35 4.70
CA VAL A 147 -1.07 -11.76 4.50
C VAL A 147 -1.81 -11.86 5.84
N LYS A 148 -1.15 -12.42 6.87
CA LYS A 148 -1.67 -12.46 8.24
C LYS A 148 -1.88 -11.05 8.79
N TRP A 149 -0.92 -10.15 8.60
CA TRP A 149 -1.05 -8.75 9.03
C TRP A 149 -2.22 -8.03 8.34
N LEU A 150 -2.37 -8.17 7.01
CA LEU A 150 -3.50 -7.59 6.28
C LEU A 150 -4.83 -8.14 6.81
N SER A 151 -4.95 -9.47 6.95
CA SER A 151 -6.18 -10.12 7.42
C SER A 151 -6.59 -9.66 8.82
N THR A 152 -5.67 -9.68 9.78
CA THR A 152 -5.92 -9.24 11.16
C THR A 152 -6.19 -7.73 11.26
N THR A 153 -5.53 -6.91 10.45
CA THR A 153 -5.78 -5.47 10.41
C THR A 153 -7.17 -5.15 9.86
N ALA A 154 -7.60 -5.85 8.80
CA ALA A 154 -8.96 -5.76 8.28
C ALA A 154 -10.01 -6.21 9.32
N TRP A 155 -9.75 -7.30 10.06
CA TRP A 155 -10.58 -7.71 11.20
C TRP A 155 -10.74 -6.57 12.21
N ASN A 156 -9.63 -6.03 12.71
CA ASN A 156 -9.64 -5.00 13.74
C ASN A 156 -10.41 -3.76 13.29
N ARG A 157 -10.25 -3.40 12.01
CA ARG A 157 -10.96 -2.28 11.41
C ARG A 157 -12.45 -2.54 11.31
N SER A 158 -12.87 -3.75 10.94
CA SER A 158 -14.28 -4.16 11.02
C SER A 158 -14.84 -4.00 12.44
N GLY A 159 -14.12 -4.48 13.46
CA GLY A 159 -14.53 -4.33 14.86
C GLY A 159 -14.70 -2.87 15.28
N MET A 160 -13.85 -1.95 14.80
CA MET A 160 -14.03 -0.51 15.01
C MET A 160 -15.32 0.01 14.37
N HIS A 161 -15.65 -0.43 13.15
CA HIS A 161 -16.88 -0.03 12.47
C HIS A 161 -18.14 -0.51 13.18
N VAL A 162 -18.13 -1.74 13.73
CA VAL A 162 -19.23 -2.25 14.55
C VAL A 162 -19.49 -1.33 15.74
N LYS A 163 -18.44 -0.95 16.48
CA LYS A 163 -18.54 -0.06 17.65
C LYS A 163 -19.10 1.33 17.29
N LEU A 164 -18.92 1.75 16.04
CA LEU A 164 -19.44 3.02 15.52
C LEU A 164 -20.82 2.90 14.87
N GLY A 165 -21.48 1.74 14.96
CA GLY A 165 -22.77 1.49 14.31
C GLY A 165 -22.72 1.44 12.78
N ARG A 166 -21.53 1.41 12.17
CA ARG A 166 -21.32 1.42 10.71
C ARG A 166 -21.28 -0.01 10.15
N VAL A 167 -22.39 -0.73 10.28
CA VAL A 167 -22.48 -2.18 9.99
C VAL A 167 -22.06 -2.52 8.55
N THR A 168 -22.52 -1.78 7.55
CA THR A 168 -22.16 -2.03 6.14
C THR A 168 -20.65 -1.90 5.90
N ALA A 169 -19.99 -0.94 6.53
CA ALA A 169 -18.53 -0.79 6.44
C ALA A 169 -17.81 -1.91 7.21
N ALA A 170 -18.35 -2.31 8.38
CA ALA A 170 -17.84 -3.45 9.14
C ALA A 170 -17.86 -4.74 8.31
N GLN A 171 -18.97 -5.02 7.63
CA GLN A 171 -19.11 -6.16 6.73
C GLN A 171 -18.07 -6.14 5.61
N LYS A 172 -17.86 -4.99 4.95
CA LYS A 172 -16.86 -4.85 3.87
C LYS A 172 -15.45 -5.21 4.35
N TRP A 173 -15.03 -4.65 5.49
CA TRP A 173 -13.73 -4.97 6.08
C TRP A 173 -13.61 -6.43 6.53
N MET A 174 -14.68 -6.99 7.11
CA MET A 174 -14.68 -8.38 7.53
C MET A 174 -14.58 -9.35 6.35
N LYS A 175 -15.32 -9.10 5.26
CA LYS A 175 -15.24 -9.90 4.02
C LYS A 175 -13.83 -9.87 3.42
N MET A 176 -13.21 -8.68 3.36
CA MET A 176 -11.84 -8.55 2.88
C MET A 176 -10.84 -9.31 3.78
N GLY A 177 -10.95 -9.17 5.10
CA GLY A 177 -10.12 -9.93 6.04
C GLY A 177 -10.25 -11.44 5.86
N LEU A 178 -11.47 -11.93 5.59
CA LEU A 178 -11.77 -13.35 5.37
C LEU A 178 -11.17 -13.86 4.08
N HIS A 179 -11.29 -13.09 2.99
CA HIS A 179 -10.67 -13.46 1.71
C HIS A 179 -9.16 -13.66 1.88
N LEU A 180 -8.49 -12.77 2.60
CA LEU A 180 -7.06 -12.89 2.91
C LEU A 180 -6.74 -14.04 3.86
N ALA A 181 -7.55 -14.26 4.91
CA ALA A 181 -7.35 -15.34 5.87
C ALA A 181 -7.37 -16.71 5.18
N LYS A 182 -8.29 -16.91 4.22
CA LYS A 182 -8.43 -18.16 3.46
C LYS A 182 -7.22 -18.50 2.59
N LEU A 183 -6.34 -17.54 2.31
CA LEU A 183 -5.11 -17.77 1.54
C LEU A 183 -3.98 -18.38 2.39
N VAL A 184 -4.15 -18.43 3.71
CA VAL A 184 -3.12 -18.87 4.66
C VAL A 184 -3.70 -19.99 5.53
N PRO A 185 -3.27 -21.25 5.36
CA PRO A 185 -3.79 -22.37 6.14
C PRO A 185 -3.70 -22.14 7.66
N GLU A 186 -2.64 -21.50 8.15
CA GLU A 186 -2.46 -21.20 9.57
C GLU A 186 -3.50 -20.22 10.14
N MET A 187 -4.30 -19.57 9.28
CA MET A 187 -5.35 -18.62 9.66
C MET A 187 -6.76 -19.24 9.66
N GLU A 188 -6.89 -20.57 9.56
CA GLU A 188 -8.19 -21.25 9.51
C GLU A 188 -9.11 -20.90 10.68
N ALA A 189 -8.59 -20.90 11.91
CA ALA A 189 -9.36 -20.53 13.10
C ALA A 189 -9.89 -19.09 13.02
N TYR A 190 -9.08 -18.15 12.51
CA TYR A 190 -9.51 -16.78 12.25
C TYR A 190 -10.59 -16.75 11.17
N ALA A 191 -10.43 -17.47 10.07
CA ALA A 191 -11.42 -17.53 8.99
C ALA A 191 -12.79 -18.01 9.50
N VAL A 192 -12.83 -19.05 10.35
CA VAL A 192 -14.06 -19.54 10.98
C VAL A 192 -14.73 -18.46 11.82
N SER A 193 -13.96 -17.76 12.67
CA SER A 193 -14.52 -16.70 13.51
C SER A 193 -15.00 -15.48 12.69
N MET A 194 -14.34 -15.15 11.58
CA MET A 194 -14.81 -14.11 10.64
C MET A 194 -16.14 -14.49 9.99
N ILE A 195 -16.30 -15.76 9.58
CA ILE A 195 -17.56 -16.28 9.01
C ILE A 195 -18.70 -16.14 10.01
N GLN A 196 -18.46 -16.51 11.27
CA GLN A 196 -19.46 -16.37 12.34
C GLN A 196 -19.86 -14.89 12.56
N CYS A 197 -18.90 -13.98 12.51
CA CYS A 197 -19.16 -12.55 12.65
C CYS A 197 -19.99 -12.00 11.48
N LEU A 198 -19.70 -12.42 10.24
CA LEU A 198 -20.50 -12.06 9.06
C LEU A 198 -21.94 -12.55 9.19
N ALA A 199 -22.16 -13.78 9.62
CA ALA A 199 -23.50 -14.33 9.84
C ALA A 199 -24.29 -13.56 10.92
N GLN A 200 -23.61 -13.00 11.94
CA GLN A 200 -24.26 -12.12 12.92
C GLN A 200 -24.67 -10.77 12.32
N PHE A 201 -23.88 -10.20 11.42
CA PHE A 201 -24.25 -8.96 10.73
C PHE A 201 -25.53 -9.15 9.90
N GLU A 202 -25.63 -10.25 9.15
CA GLU A 202 -26.81 -10.58 8.33
C GLU A 202 -28.08 -10.74 9.17
N LYS A 203 -28.00 -11.42 10.33
CA LYS A 203 -29.13 -11.56 11.27
C LYS A 203 -29.60 -10.22 11.83
N THR A 204 -28.67 -9.31 12.09
CA THR A 204 -28.97 -7.97 12.65
C THR A 204 -29.67 -7.10 11.61
N GLU A 205 -29.26 -7.19 10.34
CA GLU A 205 -29.91 -6.50 9.22
C GLU A 205 -31.33 -7.04 8.97
N ALA A 206 -31.52 -8.35 8.92
CA ALA A 206 -32.83 -8.98 8.73
C ALA A 206 -33.84 -8.60 9.84
N GLY A 207 -33.44 -8.67 11.11
CA GLY A 207 -34.30 -8.27 12.23
C GLY A 207 -34.52 -6.74 12.35
N SER A 208 -33.76 -5.91 11.64
CA SER A 208 -34.02 -4.47 11.55
C SER A 208 -35.07 -4.13 10.48
N MET A 209 -35.12 -4.89 9.39
CA MET A 209 -36.13 -4.72 8.33
C MET A 209 -37.54 -5.14 8.79
N GLU A 210 -37.64 -6.23 9.56
CA GLU A 210 -38.95 -6.70 10.09
C GLU A 210 -39.60 -5.71 11.08
N ARG A 211 -38.80 -4.91 11.80
CA ARG A 211 -39.30 -3.90 12.75
C ARG A 211 -39.62 -2.54 12.15
N GLY A 212 -39.20 -2.28 10.91
CA GLY A 212 -39.50 -1.04 10.18
C GLY A 212 -40.74 -1.12 9.28
N SER A 213 -41.43 -2.26 9.26
CA SER A 213 -42.63 -2.53 8.44
C SER A 213 -43.90 -2.75 9.28
N ALA A 214 -43.86 -2.38 10.57
CA ALA A 214 -45.00 -2.38 11.50
C ALA A 214 -45.26 -0.95 11.98
#